data_AF-A0A5N7CJU9-F1
#
_entry.id   AF-A0A5N7CJU9-F1
#
_cell.length_a   1.000
_cell.length_b   1.000
_cell.length_c   1.000
_cell.angle_alpha   90.00
_cell.angle_beta   90.00
_cell.angle_gamma   90.00
#
_symmetry.space_group_name_H-M   'P 1'
#
loop_
_entity.id
_entity.type
_entity.pdbx_description
1 polymer ?
#
loop_
_entity_poly.entity_id
_entity_poly.type
_entity_poly.pdbx_seq_one_letter_code
_entity_poly.pdbx_strand_id
1 'polypeptide(L)'
;MIEQICETQMMTSNGSFDENMMILRDKLSALFPDENSVKSLKLQISRGPFVLNKFTGLAQKAHLKSLFGIAFDDFNCSWPLFNPSILIALLDEQDINDAASTCESLTRWGMLNSAAAIAIRSRTAKSSYNEMIDLSWHFFKNSFSLFSVLVSRGTDILALETLLAMALFTHGSTDLRTTSLLISTAARISLTLGFHRETFYTDMDPVRAERHRRAFWIAYILDQDMSIKTGLPSVYSNDDLGLDYASSGSLGVPGKIAISGSRVEAIVFRIRTELAMIQSNIQSRLYSEKSAKMTVTQLLGAAMELDHQLEEWKKTIPSEMQPGHTVWSAVAPLKEPIISLHFAYYHAIDVIHSFVARLKPGDDITLLPQCVSSALTQTSTAYETIRLLQHLPPQLPGALW
;
A
#
# COMPACT_ATOMS: atom_id res chain seq x y z
N MET A 1 39.44 -7.01 -44.08
CA MET A 1 38.81 -6.77 -45.40
C MET A 1 37.41 -6.13 -45.31
N ILE A 2 37.02 -5.55 -44.17
CA ILE A 2 35.80 -4.73 -44.02
C ILE A 2 36.13 -3.28 -43.59
N GLU A 3 37.30 -3.05 -42.97
CA GLU A 3 37.74 -1.69 -42.61
C GLU A 3 38.40 -0.89 -43.74
N GLN A 4 38.84 -1.53 -44.84
CA GLN A 4 39.42 -0.83 -45.99
C GLN A 4 38.40 -0.42 -47.07
N ILE A 5 37.12 -0.81 -46.93
CA ILE A 5 36.06 -0.42 -47.87
C ILE A 5 35.36 0.88 -47.43
N CYS A 6 35.39 1.23 -46.13
CA CYS A 6 34.79 2.47 -45.64
C CYS A 6 35.67 3.71 -45.81
N GLU A 7 36.99 3.58 -45.86
CA GLU A 7 37.89 4.75 -45.96
C GLU A 7 38.03 5.31 -47.39
N THR A 8 37.66 4.55 -48.43
CA THR A 8 37.86 5.00 -49.83
C THR A 8 36.65 5.75 -50.42
N GLN A 9 35.57 5.94 -49.65
CA GLN A 9 34.41 6.75 -50.06
C GLN A 9 34.24 8.06 -49.28
N MET A 10 35.15 8.36 -48.34
CA MET A 10 35.01 9.49 -47.41
C MET A 10 35.71 10.79 -47.86
N MET A 11 36.12 10.91 -49.13
CA MET A 11 36.80 12.13 -49.63
C MET A 11 36.07 12.91 -50.72
N THR A 12 34.80 12.60 -51.05
CA THR A 12 34.09 13.37 -52.11
C THR A 12 32.66 13.82 -51.78
N SER A 13 32.24 13.90 -50.51
CA SER A 13 30.87 14.37 -50.23
C SER A 13 30.63 15.15 -48.93
N ASN A 14 31.64 15.79 -48.33
CA ASN A 14 31.43 16.62 -47.14
C ASN A 14 30.50 17.84 -47.40
N GLY A 15 30.38 18.32 -48.65
CA GLY A 15 29.42 19.38 -49.00
C GLY A 15 27.96 18.90 -49.01
N SER A 16 27.70 17.65 -49.39
CA SER A 16 26.35 17.13 -49.59
C SER A 16 25.66 16.73 -48.28
N PHE A 17 26.41 16.26 -47.28
CA PHE A 17 25.83 15.86 -46.00
C PHE A 17 25.38 17.07 -45.17
N ASP A 18 26.20 18.12 -45.12
CA ASP A 18 25.86 19.37 -44.43
C ASP A 18 24.73 20.12 -45.15
N GLU A 19 24.71 20.16 -46.49
CA GLU A 19 23.57 20.70 -47.24
C GLU A 19 22.28 19.92 -46.96
N ASN A 20 22.33 18.59 -46.94
CA ASN A 20 21.16 17.77 -46.66
C ASN A 20 20.64 17.96 -45.22
N MET A 21 21.53 18.10 -44.25
CA MET A 21 21.17 18.43 -42.86
C MET A 21 20.58 19.84 -42.74
N MET A 22 21.11 20.81 -43.48
CA MET A 22 20.57 22.17 -43.52
C MET A 22 19.18 22.21 -44.15
N ILE A 23 18.97 21.50 -45.27
CA ILE A 23 17.67 21.35 -45.92
C ILE A 23 16.67 20.64 -45.00
N LEU A 24 17.09 19.62 -44.26
CA LEU A 24 16.22 18.91 -43.31
C LEU A 24 15.81 19.83 -42.15
N ARG A 25 16.75 20.65 -41.66
CA ARG A 25 16.51 21.66 -40.63
C ARG A 25 15.57 22.75 -41.11
N ASP A 26 15.74 23.24 -42.34
CA ASP A 26 14.88 24.25 -42.94
C ASP A 26 13.47 23.71 -43.21
N LYS A 27 13.35 22.45 -43.67
CA LYS A 27 12.07 21.76 -43.82
C LYS A 27 11.36 21.54 -42.48
N LEU A 28 12.10 21.15 -41.43
CA LEU A 28 11.56 21.04 -40.07
C LEU A 28 11.13 22.41 -39.51
N SER A 29 11.87 23.46 -39.82
CA SER A 29 11.54 24.83 -39.40
C SER A 29 10.30 25.37 -40.14
N ALA A 30 10.14 25.03 -41.42
CA ALA A 30 8.95 25.35 -42.21
C ALA A 30 7.69 24.59 -41.78
N LEU A 31 7.82 23.43 -41.12
CA LEU A 31 6.71 22.69 -40.51
C LEU A 31 6.18 23.37 -39.22
N PHE A 32 6.95 24.26 -38.60
CA PHE A 32 6.54 25.07 -37.44
C PHE A 32 6.72 26.58 -37.74
N PRO A 33 5.96 27.14 -38.70
CA PRO A 33 6.25 28.43 -39.31
C PRO A 33 6.00 29.64 -38.39
N ASP A 34 5.29 29.47 -37.28
CA ASP A 34 4.96 30.55 -36.35
C ASP A 34 5.87 30.49 -35.11
N GLU A 35 6.65 31.55 -34.90
CA GLU A 35 7.50 31.75 -33.73
C GLU A 35 6.70 31.63 -32.43
N ASN A 36 5.41 32.02 -32.43
CA ASN A 36 4.54 31.87 -31.26
C ASN A 36 4.16 30.40 -31.03
N SER A 37 3.97 29.62 -32.08
CA SER A 37 3.72 28.17 -32.00
C SER A 37 4.94 27.44 -31.46
N VAL A 38 6.16 27.78 -31.92
CA VAL A 38 7.41 27.22 -31.37
C VAL A 38 7.65 27.68 -29.93
N LYS A 39 7.38 28.94 -29.59
CA LYS A 39 7.50 29.47 -28.23
C LYS A 39 6.47 28.86 -27.28
N SER A 40 5.24 28.63 -27.75
CA SER A 40 4.18 27.91 -27.04
C SER A 40 4.57 26.45 -26.82
N LEU A 41 5.07 25.75 -27.84
CA LEU A 41 5.59 24.39 -27.71
C LEU A 41 6.80 24.34 -26.77
N LYS A 42 7.73 25.29 -26.84
CA LYS A 42 8.85 25.40 -25.88
C LYS A 42 8.38 25.68 -24.45
N LEU A 43 7.34 26.48 -24.26
CA LEU A 43 6.72 26.71 -22.95
C LEU A 43 6.03 25.43 -22.44
N GLN A 44 5.40 24.66 -23.33
CA GLN A 44 4.83 23.35 -23.01
C GLN A 44 5.91 22.31 -22.69
N ILE A 45 7.05 22.33 -23.40
CA ILE A 45 8.24 21.49 -23.15
C ILE A 45 8.96 21.92 -21.86
N SER A 46 8.91 23.21 -21.49
CA SER A 46 9.47 23.70 -20.22
C SER A 46 8.69 23.24 -18.99
N ARG A 47 7.42 22.84 -19.17
CA ARG A 47 6.75 21.96 -18.21
C ARG A 47 7.41 20.61 -18.42
N GLY A 48 8.21 20.15 -17.45
CA GLY A 48 8.86 18.84 -17.55
C GLY A 48 7.88 17.70 -17.87
N PRO A 49 8.32 16.43 -17.99
CA PRO A 49 7.46 15.32 -18.40
C PRO A 49 6.24 15.07 -17.50
N PHE A 50 6.13 15.79 -16.38
CA PHE A 50 5.06 15.69 -15.42
C PHE A 50 4.38 17.05 -15.24
N VAL A 51 3.11 17.15 -15.66
CA VAL A 51 2.27 18.33 -15.46
C VAL A 51 1.50 18.15 -14.14
N LEU A 52 1.70 19.08 -13.20
CA LEU A 52 0.93 19.09 -11.95
C LEU A 52 -0.51 19.56 -12.24
N ASN A 53 -1.49 18.67 -12.06
CA ASN A 53 -2.90 19.02 -12.13
C ASN A 53 -3.42 19.38 -10.73
N LYS A 54 -3.79 20.64 -10.53
CA LYS A 54 -4.41 21.12 -9.28
C LYS A 54 -5.94 21.10 -9.45
N PHE A 55 -6.60 20.13 -8.82
CA PHE A 55 -8.07 19.99 -8.74
C PHE A 55 -8.68 20.81 -7.60
N THR A 56 -7.97 20.95 -6.48
CA THR A 56 -8.37 21.80 -5.35
C THR A 56 -7.16 22.45 -4.69
N GLY A 57 -7.35 23.62 -4.07
CA GLY A 57 -6.32 24.22 -3.22
C GLY A 57 -6.22 23.50 -1.88
N LEU A 58 -5.04 23.51 -1.26
CA LEU A 58 -4.95 23.14 0.16
C LEU A 58 -5.81 24.12 0.97
N ALA A 59 -6.58 23.59 1.92
CA ALA A 59 -7.31 24.41 2.87
C ALA A 59 -6.34 25.28 3.70
N GLN A 60 -6.89 26.25 4.45
CA GLN A 60 -6.08 27.09 5.33
C GLN A 60 -5.18 26.23 6.23
N LYS A 61 -3.88 26.55 6.29
CA LYS A 61 -2.90 25.75 7.04
C LYS A 61 -3.36 25.45 8.47
N ALA A 62 -3.95 26.44 9.15
CA ALA A 62 -4.49 26.29 10.51
C ALA A 62 -5.55 25.19 10.63
N HIS A 63 -6.47 25.08 9.66
CA HIS A 63 -7.49 24.02 9.65
C HIS A 63 -6.88 22.64 9.43
N LEU A 64 -5.92 22.52 8.52
CA LEU A 64 -5.23 21.25 8.25
C LEU A 64 -4.41 20.78 9.46
N LYS A 65 -3.71 21.69 10.16
CA LYS A 65 -3.00 21.36 11.41
C LYS A 65 -3.94 20.78 12.47
N SER A 66 -5.09 21.44 12.68
CA SER A 66 -6.11 20.97 13.62
C SER A 66 -6.68 19.60 13.21
N LEU A 67 -7.02 19.46 11.92
CA LEU A 67 -7.55 18.21 11.37
C LEU A 67 -6.56 17.05 11.53
N PHE A 68 -5.28 17.23 11.20
CA PHE A 68 -4.26 16.19 11.33
C PHE A 68 -4.01 15.80 12.79
N GLY A 69 -4.05 16.76 13.71
CA GLY A 69 -3.89 16.49 15.14
C GLY A 69 -5.00 15.60 15.72
N ILE A 70 -6.19 15.63 15.14
CA ILE A 70 -7.36 14.89 15.63
C ILE A 70 -7.58 13.59 14.85
N ALA A 71 -7.37 13.61 13.53
CA ALA A 71 -7.79 12.50 12.66
C ALA A 71 -6.90 11.25 12.76
N PHE A 72 -5.62 11.42 13.08
CA PHE A 72 -4.63 10.35 13.00
C PHE A 72 -4.36 9.63 14.31
N ASP A 73 -4.90 10.09 15.45
CA ASP A 73 -4.84 9.31 16.68
C ASP A 73 -5.57 7.96 16.51
N ASP A 74 -6.80 8.00 15.99
CA ASP A 74 -7.62 6.79 15.77
C ASP A 74 -7.15 6.00 14.52
N PHE A 75 -6.88 6.71 13.42
CA PHE A 75 -6.50 6.05 12.16
C PHE A 75 -5.20 5.25 12.29
N ASN A 76 -4.22 5.78 13.03
CA ASN A 76 -2.94 5.09 13.22
C ASN A 76 -3.04 3.82 14.06
N CYS A 77 -4.15 3.58 14.78
CA CYS A 77 -4.39 2.32 15.47
C CYS A 77 -4.53 1.15 14.48
N SER A 78 -5.10 1.39 13.30
CA SER A 78 -5.19 0.40 12.22
C SER A 78 -3.98 0.49 11.28
N TRP A 79 -3.65 1.71 10.86
CA TRP A 79 -2.64 1.96 9.83
C TRP A 79 -1.69 3.06 10.31
N PRO A 80 -0.61 2.72 11.02
CA PRO A 80 0.26 3.69 11.68
C PRO A 80 1.16 4.43 10.68
N LEU A 81 0.60 5.06 9.65
CA LEU A 81 1.35 5.70 8.57
C LEU A 81 1.73 7.15 8.91
N PHE A 82 0.85 7.88 9.59
CA PHE A 82 0.95 9.33 9.67
C PHE A 82 1.58 9.80 10.98
N ASN A 83 2.65 10.59 10.90
CA ASN A 83 3.15 11.34 12.05
C ASN A 83 2.63 12.78 11.98
N PRO A 84 1.72 13.22 12.88
CA PRO A 84 1.16 14.58 12.85
C PRO A 84 2.25 15.67 12.88
N SER A 85 3.33 15.47 13.63
CA SER A 85 4.42 16.45 13.71
C SER A 85 5.15 16.59 12.37
N ILE A 86 5.38 15.48 11.68
CA ILE A 86 5.97 15.50 10.34
C ILE A 86 5.02 16.18 9.36
N LEU A 87 3.73 15.83 9.37
CA LEU A 87 2.73 16.47 8.49
C LEU A 87 2.64 17.98 8.70
N ILE A 88 2.68 18.44 9.95
CA ILE A 88 2.68 19.87 10.29
C ILE A 88 3.94 20.55 9.75
N ALA A 89 5.11 19.93 9.89
CA ALA A 89 6.35 20.46 9.33
C ALA A 89 6.30 20.55 7.80
N LEU A 90 5.85 19.49 7.11
CA LEU A 90 5.68 19.50 5.65
C LEU A 90 4.70 20.59 5.20
N LEU A 91 3.64 20.84 5.98
CA LEU A 91 2.65 21.89 5.69
C LEU A 91 3.24 23.29 5.88
N ASP A 92 4.10 23.49 6.88
CA ASP A 92 4.76 24.76 7.12
C ASP A 92 5.75 25.09 6.01
N GLU A 93 6.54 24.10 5.58
CA GLU A 93 7.49 24.23 4.48
C GLU A 93 6.85 24.26 3.08
N GLN A 94 5.57 23.89 2.95
CA GLN A 94 4.86 23.96 1.69
C GLN A 94 4.48 25.42 1.40
N ASP A 95 5.18 26.03 0.45
CA ASP A 95 4.78 27.32 -0.10
C ASP A 95 3.53 27.13 -0.98
N ILE A 96 2.47 27.87 -0.66
CA ILE A 96 1.18 27.84 -1.37
C ILE A 96 1.33 28.41 -2.79
N ASN A 97 2.33 29.26 -2.99
CA ASN A 97 2.56 30.03 -4.22
C ASN A 97 3.63 29.44 -5.14
N ASP A 98 4.45 28.49 -4.67
CA ASP A 98 5.56 27.99 -5.46
C ASP A 98 5.10 26.83 -6.37
N ALA A 99 4.66 27.21 -7.57
CA ALA A 99 4.34 26.27 -8.62
C ALA A 99 5.63 25.72 -9.22
N ALA A 100 6.05 24.55 -8.75
CA ALA A 100 6.96 23.63 -9.43
C ALA A 100 8.41 24.12 -9.61
N SER A 101 9.27 23.78 -8.64
CA SER A 101 10.72 23.82 -8.85
C SER A 101 11.42 22.50 -8.52
N THR A 102 10.92 21.70 -7.56
CA THR A 102 11.60 20.46 -7.13
C THR A 102 10.67 19.26 -6.97
N CYS A 103 11.21 18.05 -7.17
CA CYS A 103 10.50 16.78 -6.94
C CYS A 103 10.03 16.65 -5.48
N GLU A 104 10.84 17.12 -4.53
CA GLU A 104 10.53 17.11 -3.10
C GLU A 104 9.30 17.98 -2.77
N SER A 105 9.15 19.16 -3.39
CA SER A 105 7.94 19.98 -3.25
C SER A 105 6.69 19.26 -3.77
N LEU A 106 6.81 18.49 -4.85
CA LEU A 106 5.71 17.69 -5.39
C LEU A 106 5.35 16.53 -4.44
N THR A 107 6.33 15.80 -3.91
CA THR A 107 6.07 14.70 -2.97
C THR A 107 5.41 15.21 -1.69
N ARG A 108 5.85 16.36 -1.15
CA ARG A 108 5.20 17.04 -0.02
C ARG A 108 3.75 17.39 -0.32
N TRP A 109 3.49 17.99 -1.48
CA TRP A 109 2.15 18.28 -1.95
C TRP A 109 1.27 17.02 -2.01
N GLY A 110 1.79 15.94 -2.60
CA GLY A 110 1.09 14.64 -2.66
C GLY A 110 0.75 14.10 -1.27
N MET A 111 1.73 14.04 -0.38
CA MET A 111 1.53 13.54 0.99
C MET A 111 0.46 14.34 1.75
N LEU A 112 0.54 15.67 1.71
CA LEU A 112 -0.44 16.55 2.38
C LEU A 112 -1.85 16.38 1.83
N ASN A 113 -1.99 16.21 0.52
CA ASN A 113 -3.29 15.97 -0.12
C ASN A 113 -3.85 14.59 0.22
N SER A 114 -3.03 13.52 0.17
CA SER A 114 -3.48 12.18 0.61
C SER A 114 -3.86 12.16 2.10
N ALA A 115 -3.07 12.81 2.95
CA ALA A 115 -3.36 12.94 4.38
C ALA A 115 -4.68 13.69 4.62
N ALA A 116 -4.91 14.82 3.94
CA ALA A 116 -6.17 15.56 4.01
C ALA A 116 -7.37 14.70 3.56
N ALA A 117 -7.22 13.97 2.45
CA ALA A 117 -8.25 13.08 1.93
C ALA A 117 -8.64 12.01 2.96
N ILE A 118 -7.66 11.33 3.56
CA ILE A 118 -7.90 10.32 4.60
C ILE A 118 -8.51 10.94 5.85
N ALA A 119 -7.97 12.08 6.32
CA ALA A 119 -8.42 12.71 7.55
C ALA A 119 -9.87 13.23 7.47
N ILE A 120 -10.26 13.83 6.34
CA ILE A 120 -11.65 14.24 6.10
C ILE A 120 -12.56 13.02 6.19
N ARG A 121 -12.18 11.95 5.49
CA ARG A 121 -13.00 10.75 5.37
C ARG A 121 -13.12 9.97 6.68
N SER A 122 -12.06 9.89 7.48
CA SER A 122 -12.08 9.21 8.79
C SER A 122 -12.91 9.96 9.82
N ARG A 123 -13.08 11.29 9.68
CA ARG A 123 -13.82 12.14 10.62
C ARG A 123 -15.19 12.58 10.12
N THR A 124 -15.63 12.09 8.96
CA THR A 124 -16.89 12.48 8.35
C THR A 124 -18.09 11.97 9.15
N ALA A 125 -18.92 12.87 9.66
CA ALA A 125 -20.18 12.54 10.30
C ALA A 125 -21.23 12.09 9.28
N LYS A 126 -22.15 11.19 9.68
CA LYS A 126 -23.24 10.67 8.84
C LYS A 126 -24.06 11.76 8.13
N SER A 127 -24.31 12.88 8.82
CA SER A 127 -25.10 14.01 8.29
C SER A 127 -24.45 14.74 7.12
N SER A 128 -23.12 14.67 7.01
CA SER A 128 -22.33 15.41 6.01
C SER A 128 -21.57 14.46 5.07
N TYR A 129 -22.00 13.19 5.02
CA TYR A 129 -21.24 12.12 4.37
C TYR A 129 -20.96 12.41 2.89
N ASN A 130 -22.00 12.71 2.11
CA ASN A 130 -21.86 12.90 0.66
C ASN A 130 -20.92 14.07 0.32
N GLU A 131 -21.10 15.23 0.96
CA GLU A 131 -20.28 16.42 0.70
C GLU A 131 -18.81 16.22 1.09
N MET A 132 -18.56 15.63 2.25
CA MET A 132 -17.20 15.42 2.75
C MET A 132 -16.46 14.31 1.98
N ILE A 133 -17.18 13.28 1.53
CA ILE A 133 -16.62 12.27 0.63
C ILE A 133 -16.21 12.91 -0.69
N ASP A 134 -17.08 13.70 -1.32
CA ASP A 134 -16.74 14.41 -2.55
C ASP A 134 -15.51 15.29 -2.37
N LEU A 135 -15.44 16.04 -1.27
CA LEU A 135 -14.27 16.86 -0.93
C LEU A 135 -13.00 16.01 -0.78
N SER A 136 -13.07 14.88 -0.08
CA SER A 136 -11.93 13.97 0.11
C SER A 136 -11.38 13.46 -1.23
N TRP A 137 -12.25 13.18 -2.20
CA TRP A 137 -11.85 12.76 -3.55
C TRP A 137 -11.12 13.85 -4.32
N HIS A 138 -11.42 15.13 -4.12
CA HIS A 138 -10.68 16.23 -4.76
C HIS A 138 -9.23 16.28 -4.25
N PHE A 139 -9.03 16.12 -2.95
CA PHE A 139 -7.69 16.00 -2.36
C PHE A 139 -6.97 14.74 -2.85
N PHE A 140 -7.66 13.59 -2.91
CA PHE A 140 -7.07 12.38 -3.49
C PHE A 140 -6.63 12.59 -4.94
N LYS A 141 -7.45 13.20 -5.79
CA LYS A 141 -7.13 13.48 -7.21
C LYS A 141 -5.88 14.34 -7.37
N ASN A 142 -5.68 15.36 -6.52
CA ASN A 142 -4.45 16.14 -6.49
C ASN A 142 -3.23 15.25 -6.27
N SER A 143 -3.30 14.37 -5.26
CA SER A 143 -2.21 13.45 -4.97
C SER A 143 -2.01 12.48 -6.13
N PHE A 144 -3.08 11.82 -6.59
CA PHE A 144 -3.01 10.81 -7.65
C PHE A 144 -2.49 11.37 -8.99
N SER A 145 -2.64 12.67 -9.24
CA SER A 145 -2.02 13.35 -10.39
C SER A 145 -0.48 13.24 -10.41
N LEU A 146 0.12 12.99 -9.24
CA LEU A 146 1.56 12.80 -9.06
C LEU A 146 2.00 11.34 -9.14
N PHE A 147 1.08 10.39 -9.37
CA PHE A 147 1.41 8.97 -9.39
C PHE A 147 2.61 8.67 -10.31
N SER A 148 2.61 9.18 -11.54
CA SER A 148 3.71 8.96 -12.48
C SER A 148 5.04 9.58 -12.03
N VAL A 149 5.01 10.72 -11.33
CA VAL A 149 6.19 11.34 -10.72
C VAL A 149 6.74 10.43 -9.62
N LEU A 150 5.88 9.97 -8.71
CA LEU A 150 6.25 9.13 -7.58
C LEU A 150 6.81 7.80 -8.04
N VAL A 151 6.23 7.17 -9.07
CA VAL A 151 6.75 5.91 -9.63
C VAL A 151 8.10 6.11 -10.32
N SER A 152 8.27 7.21 -11.05
CA SER A 152 9.46 7.41 -11.88
C SER A 152 10.64 8.02 -11.12
N ARG A 153 10.37 8.78 -10.05
CA ARG A 153 11.38 9.59 -9.34
C ARG A 153 11.34 9.43 -7.82
N GLY A 154 10.34 8.75 -7.27
CA GLY A 154 10.22 8.53 -5.83
C GLY A 154 11.34 7.64 -5.34
N THR A 155 12.31 8.26 -4.66
CA THR A 155 13.51 7.58 -4.14
C THR A 155 13.63 7.68 -2.62
N ASP A 156 12.62 8.26 -1.96
CA ASP A 156 12.63 8.54 -0.53
C ASP A 156 11.42 7.90 0.18
N ILE A 157 11.50 7.89 1.51
CA ILE A 157 10.43 7.39 2.38
C ILE A 157 9.12 8.17 2.17
N LEU A 158 9.20 9.47 1.88
CA LEU A 158 8.01 10.30 1.70
C LEU A 158 7.22 9.89 0.44
N ALA A 159 7.90 9.52 -0.65
CA ALA A 159 7.24 9.01 -1.84
C ALA A 159 6.54 7.67 -1.58
N LEU A 160 7.19 6.76 -0.84
CA LEU A 160 6.56 5.50 -0.42
C LEU A 160 5.32 5.76 0.46
N GLU A 161 5.46 6.58 1.50
CA GLU A 161 4.35 6.94 2.39
C GLU A 161 3.20 7.62 1.63
N THR A 162 3.52 8.44 0.63
CA THR A 162 2.50 9.08 -0.22
C THR A 162 1.72 8.05 -1.02
N LEU A 163 2.39 7.07 -1.63
CA LEU A 163 1.75 5.96 -2.35
C LEU A 163 0.95 5.05 -1.42
N LEU A 164 1.45 4.77 -0.22
CA LEU A 164 0.70 4.03 0.81
C LEU A 164 -0.54 4.80 1.26
N ALA A 165 -0.44 6.12 1.45
CA ALA A 165 -1.58 6.96 1.76
C ALA A 165 -2.62 6.96 0.63
N MET A 166 -2.19 6.96 -0.64
CA MET A 166 -3.11 6.78 -1.77
C MET A 166 -3.76 5.39 -1.73
N ALA A 167 -2.99 4.33 -1.48
CA ALA A 167 -3.50 2.96 -1.42
C ALA A 167 -4.53 2.77 -0.30
N LEU A 168 -4.24 3.28 0.90
CA LEU A 168 -5.18 3.30 2.03
C LEU A 168 -6.40 4.17 1.75
N PHE A 169 -6.24 5.24 0.94
CA PHE A 169 -7.38 5.97 0.44
C PHE A 169 -8.24 5.10 -0.49
N THR A 170 -7.69 4.37 -1.45
CA THR A 170 -8.53 3.58 -2.35
C THR A 170 -9.01 2.26 -1.72
N HIS A 171 -8.37 1.77 -0.65
CA HIS A 171 -8.63 0.48 -0.02
C HIS A 171 -10.09 0.26 0.42
N GLY A 172 -10.71 1.24 1.08
CA GLY A 172 -12.15 1.21 1.41
C GLY A 172 -13.05 1.88 0.36
N SER A 173 -12.56 2.08 -0.88
CA SER A 173 -13.41 2.28 -2.04
C SER A 173 -13.68 0.93 -2.72
N THR A 174 -14.63 0.89 -3.66
CA THR A 174 -14.89 -0.32 -4.47
C THR A 174 -13.91 -0.49 -5.64
N ASP A 175 -12.96 0.43 -5.83
CA ASP A 175 -11.98 0.39 -6.92
C ASP A 175 -10.79 -0.51 -6.58
N LEU A 176 -11.00 -1.81 -6.75
CA LEU A 176 -9.99 -2.84 -6.54
C LEU A 176 -8.78 -2.68 -7.47
N ARG A 177 -9.00 -2.21 -8.70
CA ARG A 177 -7.95 -2.10 -9.73
C ARG A 177 -6.95 -1.01 -9.34
N THR A 178 -7.45 0.19 -9.03
CA THR A 178 -6.57 1.30 -8.61
C THR A 178 -5.87 0.98 -7.30
N THR A 179 -6.58 0.35 -6.36
CA THR A 179 -5.99 -0.09 -5.09
C THR A 179 -4.85 -1.09 -5.30
N SER A 180 -5.08 -2.14 -6.09
CA SER A 180 -4.05 -3.15 -6.40
C SER A 180 -2.83 -2.52 -7.10
N LEU A 181 -3.05 -1.58 -8.03
CA LEU A 181 -1.96 -0.85 -8.69
C LEU A 181 -1.12 -0.04 -7.69
N LEU A 182 -1.75 0.73 -6.81
CA LEU A 182 -1.07 1.55 -5.82
C LEU A 182 -0.28 0.70 -4.82
N ILE A 183 -0.89 -0.39 -4.32
CA ILE A 183 -0.22 -1.35 -3.43
C ILE A 183 0.99 -1.98 -4.11
N SER A 184 0.82 -2.50 -5.34
CA SER A 184 1.91 -3.15 -6.08
C SER A 184 3.06 -2.18 -6.36
N THR A 185 2.74 -0.92 -6.63
CA THR A 185 3.72 0.14 -6.87
C THR A 185 4.48 0.47 -5.58
N ALA A 186 3.78 0.68 -4.47
CA ALA A 186 4.38 0.93 -3.16
C ALA A 186 5.29 -0.24 -2.75
N ALA A 187 4.82 -1.48 -2.93
CA ALA A 187 5.60 -2.68 -2.66
C ALA A 187 6.86 -2.77 -3.53
N ARG A 188 6.76 -2.48 -4.82
CA ARG A 188 7.92 -2.45 -5.72
C ARG A 188 8.93 -1.39 -5.31
N ILE A 189 8.48 -0.20 -4.91
CA ILE A 189 9.37 0.89 -4.46
C ILE A 189 10.06 0.52 -3.14
N SER A 190 9.34 -0.04 -2.17
CA SER A 190 9.94 -0.46 -0.90
C SER A 190 11.06 -1.50 -1.11
N LEU A 191 10.86 -2.43 -2.05
CA LEU A 191 11.87 -3.39 -2.46
C LEU A 191 13.06 -2.72 -3.17
N THR A 192 12.78 -1.80 -4.09
CA THR A 192 13.81 -1.07 -4.85
C THR A 192 14.72 -0.24 -3.93
N LEU A 193 14.15 0.34 -2.88
CA LEU A 193 14.89 1.10 -1.86
C LEU A 193 15.64 0.21 -0.84
N GLY A 194 15.43 -1.11 -0.89
CA GLY A 194 16.11 -2.06 -0.02
C GLY A 194 15.51 -2.21 1.38
N PHE A 195 14.29 -1.71 1.62
CA PHE A 195 13.69 -1.73 2.97
C PHE A 195 13.41 -3.14 3.49
N HIS A 196 13.41 -4.15 2.63
CA HIS A 196 13.27 -5.56 3.01
C HIS A 196 14.55 -6.18 3.63
N ARG A 197 15.66 -5.43 3.71
CA ARG A 197 16.97 -5.92 4.17
C ARG A 197 17.35 -5.28 5.49
N GLU A 198 17.80 -6.09 6.45
CA GLU A 198 18.29 -5.56 7.74
C GLU A 198 19.52 -4.64 7.56
N THR A 199 20.34 -4.88 6.53
CA THR A 199 21.50 -4.05 6.19
C THR A 199 21.15 -2.61 5.84
N PHE A 200 19.92 -2.34 5.36
CA PHE A 200 19.47 -0.96 5.10
C PHE A 200 19.39 -0.13 6.39
N TYR A 201 19.12 -0.78 7.52
CA TYR A 201 18.93 -0.15 8.82
C TYR A 201 20.21 -0.06 9.65
N THR A 202 21.31 -0.64 9.16
CA THR A 202 22.60 -0.59 9.85
C THR A 202 23.08 0.85 9.94
N ASP A 203 23.49 1.28 11.13
CA ASP A 203 23.93 2.64 11.45
C ASP A 203 22.88 3.76 11.24
N MET A 204 21.61 3.39 11.02
CA MET A 204 20.52 4.37 10.91
C MET A 204 20.02 4.78 12.30
N ASP A 205 19.72 6.07 12.46
CA ASP A 205 19.02 6.58 13.65
C ASP A 205 17.74 5.76 13.94
N PRO A 206 17.52 5.29 15.19
CA PRO A 206 16.40 4.40 15.50
C PRO A 206 15.02 4.94 15.11
N VAL A 207 14.80 6.25 15.25
CA VAL A 207 13.51 6.88 14.90
C VAL A 207 13.30 6.87 13.38
N ARG A 208 14.37 7.12 12.61
CA ARG A 208 14.32 6.98 11.16
C ARG A 208 14.13 5.52 10.74
N ALA A 209 14.86 4.59 11.34
CA ALA A 209 14.74 3.16 11.03
C ALA A 209 13.32 2.66 11.28
N GLU A 210 12.70 3.06 12.40
CA GLU A 210 11.32 2.73 12.74
C GLU A 210 10.33 3.21 11.67
N ARG A 211 10.43 4.47 11.21
CA ARG A 211 9.57 5.02 10.15
C ARG A 211 9.63 4.18 8.87
N HIS A 212 10.84 3.81 8.44
CA HIS A 212 11.06 3.02 7.23
C HIS A 212 10.55 1.58 7.37
N ARG A 213 10.84 0.90 8.50
CA ARG A 213 10.30 -0.43 8.80
C ARG A 213 8.77 -0.42 8.82
N ARG A 214 8.18 0.61 9.40
CA ARG A 214 6.72 0.73 9.49
C ARG A 214 6.08 0.88 8.12
N ALA A 215 6.61 1.75 7.28
CA ALA A 215 6.13 1.90 5.90
C ALA A 215 6.28 0.59 5.10
N PHE A 216 7.40 -0.13 5.28
CA PHE A 216 7.61 -1.44 4.68
C PHE A 216 6.54 -2.46 5.11
N TRP A 217 6.31 -2.62 6.42
CA TRP A 217 5.32 -3.58 6.92
C TRP A 217 3.88 -3.22 6.56
N ILE A 218 3.53 -1.92 6.49
CA ILE A 218 2.22 -1.49 5.95
C ILE A 218 2.10 -1.94 4.48
N ALA A 219 3.12 -1.70 3.66
CA ALA A 219 3.13 -2.13 2.27
C ALA A 219 3.01 -3.66 2.14
N TYR A 220 3.69 -4.40 3.02
CA TYR A 220 3.63 -5.87 3.07
C TYR A 220 2.22 -6.36 3.42
N ILE A 221 1.63 -5.88 4.51
CA ILE A 221 0.27 -6.28 4.92
C ILE A 221 -0.74 -6.03 3.80
N LEU A 222 -0.71 -4.84 3.20
CA LEU A 222 -1.63 -4.48 2.11
C LEU A 222 -1.47 -5.39 0.89
N ASP A 223 -0.23 -5.75 0.54
CA ASP A 223 0.04 -6.65 -0.59
C ASP A 223 -0.43 -8.08 -0.31
N GLN A 224 -0.20 -8.61 0.90
CA GLN A 224 -0.68 -9.94 1.29
C GLN A 224 -2.21 -10.01 1.36
N ASP A 225 -2.87 -8.95 1.83
CA ASP A 225 -4.33 -8.85 1.81
C ASP A 225 -4.89 -8.79 0.41
N MET A 226 -4.26 -8.01 -0.47
CA MET A 226 -4.67 -7.95 -1.86
C MET A 226 -4.46 -9.29 -2.56
N SER A 227 -3.31 -9.94 -2.33
CA SER A 227 -2.98 -11.25 -2.91
C SER A 227 -3.97 -12.31 -2.48
N ILE A 228 -4.25 -12.45 -1.17
CA ILE A 228 -5.17 -13.47 -0.67
C ILE A 228 -6.61 -13.25 -1.13
N LYS A 229 -7.05 -11.97 -1.19
CA LYS A 229 -8.40 -11.59 -1.61
C LYS A 229 -8.65 -11.82 -3.09
N THR A 230 -7.64 -11.61 -3.94
CA THR A 230 -7.78 -11.67 -5.40
C THR A 230 -7.27 -12.97 -6.01
N GLY A 231 -6.45 -13.73 -5.28
CA GLY A 231 -5.70 -14.87 -5.79
C GLY A 231 -4.55 -14.49 -6.72
N LEU A 232 -4.23 -13.19 -6.86
CA LEU A 232 -3.08 -12.74 -7.64
C LEU A 232 -1.79 -12.93 -6.85
N PRO A 233 -0.65 -13.24 -7.51
CA PRO A 233 0.63 -13.34 -6.83
C PRO A 233 1.03 -12.04 -6.12
N SER A 234 1.55 -12.18 -4.91
CA SER A 234 2.18 -11.09 -4.14
C SER A 234 3.43 -10.55 -4.86
N VAL A 235 3.72 -9.26 -4.66
CA VAL A 235 4.99 -8.65 -5.10
C VAL A 235 6.15 -9.15 -4.25
N TYR A 236 5.89 -9.46 -2.98
CA TYR A 236 6.90 -9.95 -2.05
C TYR A 236 7.10 -11.46 -2.18
N SER A 237 8.36 -11.87 -2.23
CA SER A 237 8.75 -13.28 -2.11
C SER A 237 9.24 -13.52 -0.69
N ASN A 238 8.72 -14.55 -0.02
CA ASN A 238 9.15 -14.90 1.33
C ASN A 238 10.64 -15.23 1.41
N ASP A 239 11.22 -15.77 0.33
CA ASP A 239 12.64 -16.13 0.25
C ASP A 239 13.57 -14.91 0.24
N ASP A 240 13.04 -13.72 -0.12
CA ASP A 240 13.81 -12.48 -0.26
C ASP A 240 13.66 -11.55 0.97
N LEU A 241 12.86 -11.93 1.98
CA LEU A 241 12.63 -11.12 3.17
C LEU A 241 13.75 -11.32 4.20
N GLY A 242 14.57 -10.27 4.41
CA GLY A 242 15.64 -10.27 5.42
C GLY A 242 15.23 -9.66 6.76
N LEU A 243 13.97 -9.24 6.92
CA LEU A 243 13.46 -8.63 8.15
C LEU A 243 12.72 -9.64 9.03
N ASP A 244 13.08 -9.67 10.30
CA ASP A 244 12.33 -10.40 11.32
C ASP A 244 11.03 -9.65 11.66
N TYR A 245 9.91 -10.36 11.69
CA TYR A 245 8.63 -9.80 12.12
C TYR A 245 8.61 -9.37 13.58
N ALA A 246 9.46 -9.94 14.44
CA ALA A 246 9.62 -9.46 15.81
C ALA A 246 10.05 -7.99 15.85
N SER A 247 10.74 -7.51 14.80
CA SER A 247 11.08 -6.09 14.64
C SER A 247 9.84 -5.20 14.52
N SER A 248 8.71 -5.72 14.01
CA SER A 248 7.44 -4.96 13.92
C SER A 248 6.84 -4.65 15.29
N GLY A 249 7.07 -5.52 16.29
CA GLY A 249 6.63 -5.34 17.68
C GLY A 249 7.27 -4.19 18.42
N SER A 250 8.42 -3.71 17.92
CA SER A 250 9.10 -2.52 18.43
C SER A 250 8.63 -1.23 17.78
N LEU A 251 7.81 -1.31 16.71
CA LEU A 251 7.30 -0.15 15.99
C LEU A 251 6.12 0.43 16.78
N GLY A 252 6.38 1.53 17.48
CA GLY A 252 5.34 2.30 18.14
C GLY A 252 4.44 3.03 17.15
N VAL A 253 3.45 3.75 17.69
CA VAL A 253 2.65 4.71 16.93
C VAL A 253 3.56 5.88 16.49
N PRO A 254 3.45 6.38 15.24
CA PRO A 254 4.27 7.49 14.78
C PRO A 254 4.23 8.70 15.72
N GLY A 255 5.40 9.27 16.05
CA GLY A 255 5.50 10.48 16.87
C GLY A 255 5.35 10.26 18.38
N LYS A 256 5.24 9.01 18.83
CA LYS A 256 5.11 8.62 20.23
C LYS A 256 6.35 7.81 20.63
N ILE A 257 7.21 8.36 21.52
CA ILE A 257 8.39 7.63 22.03
C ILE A 257 7.92 6.35 22.73
N ALA A 258 8.57 5.23 22.43
CA ALA A 258 8.41 3.95 23.12
C ALA A 258 8.99 4.05 24.54
N ILE A 259 8.31 4.82 25.41
CA ILE A 259 8.59 4.82 26.84
C ILE A 259 7.75 3.70 27.43
N SER A 260 8.40 2.55 27.65
CA SER A 260 7.91 1.45 28.49
C SER A 260 6.65 0.72 28.00
N GLY A 261 6.84 -0.54 27.55
CA GLY A 261 5.88 -1.66 27.66
C GLY A 261 4.40 -1.39 27.36
N SER A 262 3.98 -1.75 26.14
CA SER A 262 2.59 -1.93 25.67
C SER A 262 1.77 -0.67 25.40
N ARG A 263 2.07 -0.01 24.27
CA ARG A 263 1.00 0.60 23.48
C ARG A 263 0.27 -0.54 22.76
N VAL A 264 -0.97 -0.81 23.17
CA VAL A 264 -1.78 -1.92 22.62
C VAL A 264 -1.92 -1.78 21.09
N GLU A 265 -1.82 -0.57 20.53
CA GLU A 265 -1.74 -0.31 19.09
C GLU A 265 -0.56 -1.02 18.40
N ALA A 266 0.64 -0.95 19.01
CA ALA A 266 1.83 -1.61 18.48
C ALA A 266 1.69 -3.14 18.53
N ILE A 267 0.96 -3.64 19.53
CA ILE A 267 0.64 -5.06 19.64
C ILE A 267 -0.30 -5.47 18.49
N VAL A 268 -1.35 -4.71 18.21
CA VAL A 268 -2.27 -4.99 17.09
C VAL A 268 -1.53 -4.98 15.76
N PHE A 269 -0.69 -3.97 15.50
CA PHE A 269 0.08 -3.89 14.26
C PHE A 269 1.07 -5.06 14.10
N ARG A 270 1.75 -5.47 15.17
CA ARG A 270 2.61 -6.66 15.17
C ARG A 270 1.83 -7.93 14.85
N ILE A 271 0.74 -8.17 15.58
CA ILE A 271 -0.11 -9.35 15.40
C ILE A 271 -0.68 -9.38 13.96
N ARG A 272 -1.00 -8.21 13.40
CA ARG A 272 -1.45 -8.08 12.02
C ARG A 272 -0.34 -8.43 11.01
N THR A 273 0.90 -8.02 11.29
CA THR A 273 2.08 -8.35 10.48
C THR A 273 2.35 -9.86 10.51
N GLU A 274 2.24 -10.47 11.69
CA GLU A 274 2.34 -11.93 11.88
C GLU A 274 1.33 -12.69 11.02
N LEU A 275 0.07 -12.28 11.08
CA LEU A 275 -0.99 -12.85 10.25
C LEU A 275 -0.72 -12.69 8.75
N ALA A 276 -0.18 -11.55 8.32
CA ALA A 276 0.15 -11.30 6.91
C ALA A 276 1.20 -12.28 6.37
N MET A 277 2.16 -12.72 7.19
CA MET A 277 3.09 -13.76 6.76
C MET A 277 2.43 -15.14 6.66
N ILE A 278 1.49 -15.45 7.55
CA ILE A 278 0.69 -16.68 7.41
C ILE A 278 -0.15 -16.60 6.13
N GLN A 279 -0.77 -15.45 5.81
CA GLN A 279 -1.49 -15.23 4.55
C GLN A 279 -0.58 -15.42 3.32
N SER A 280 0.66 -14.95 3.38
CA SER A 280 1.68 -15.21 2.34
C SER A 280 2.00 -16.71 2.19
N ASN A 281 2.13 -17.43 3.31
CA ASN A 281 2.34 -18.88 3.31
C ASN A 281 1.13 -19.65 2.72
N ILE A 282 -0.09 -19.20 3.00
CA ILE A 282 -1.31 -19.76 2.40
C ILE A 282 -1.26 -19.61 0.88
N GLN A 283 -0.96 -18.41 0.38
CA GLN A 283 -0.88 -18.14 -1.06
C GLN A 283 0.21 -18.98 -1.74
N SER A 284 1.43 -18.98 -1.19
CA SER A 284 2.55 -19.70 -1.78
C SER A 284 2.40 -21.22 -1.74
N ARG A 285 1.78 -21.79 -0.69
CA ARG A 285 1.68 -23.25 -0.52
C ARG A 285 0.42 -23.86 -1.09
N LEU A 286 -0.70 -23.13 -1.15
CA LEU A 286 -1.97 -23.66 -1.63
C LEU A 286 -2.35 -23.16 -3.03
N TYR A 287 -2.00 -21.92 -3.38
CA TYR A 287 -2.50 -21.26 -4.61
C TYR A 287 -1.43 -20.95 -5.67
N SER A 288 -0.17 -21.37 -5.45
CA SER A 288 0.90 -21.14 -6.43
C SER A 288 0.93 -22.17 -7.56
N GLU A 289 1.60 -21.85 -8.67
CA GLU A 289 1.91 -22.82 -9.73
C GLU A 289 2.69 -24.05 -9.22
N LYS A 290 3.40 -23.92 -8.10
CA LYS A 290 4.08 -25.05 -7.46
C LYS A 290 3.05 -26.00 -6.82
N SER A 291 1.99 -25.48 -6.21
CA SER A 291 0.95 -26.29 -5.57
C SER A 291 0.12 -27.06 -6.59
N ALA A 292 -0.08 -26.52 -7.80
CA ALA A 292 -0.78 -27.19 -8.90
C ALA A 292 -0.13 -28.52 -9.33
N LYS A 293 1.14 -28.74 -8.98
CA LYS A 293 1.89 -29.97 -9.30
C LYS A 293 1.93 -30.97 -8.14
N MET A 294 1.36 -30.62 -6.99
CA MET A 294 1.36 -31.47 -5.79
C MET A 294 0.20 -32.47 -5.81
N THR A 295 0.38 -33.58 -5.10
CA THR A 295 -0.69 -34.55 -4.87
C THR A 295 -1.74 -34.01 -3.90
N VAL A 296 -2.97 -34.54 -3.96
CA VAL A 296 -4.05 -34.16 -3.02
C VAL A 296 -3.63 -34.35 -1.56
N THR A 297 -2.94 -35.45 -1.24
CA THR A 297 -2.45 -35.73 0.11
C THR A 297 -1.43 -34.69 0.59
N GLN A 298 -0.50 -34.27 -0.27
CA GLN A 298 0.47 -33.22 0.06
C GLN A 298 -0.20 -31.86 0.29
N LEU A 299 -1.17 -31.53 -0.55
CA LEU A 299 -1.95 -30.29 -0.44
C LEU A 299 -2.79 -30.25 0.84
N LEU A 300 -3.42 -31.37 1.19
CA LEU A 300 -4.17 -31.49 2.43
C LEU A 300 -3.24 -31.37 3.66
N GLY A 301 -2.09 -32.03 3.63
CA GLY A 301 -1.08 -31.88 4.69
C GLY A 301 -0.61 -30.44 4.83
N ALA A 302 -0.42 -29.72 3.72
CA ALA A 302 -0.08 -28.30 3.75
C ALA A 302 -1.21 -27.44 4.35
N ALA A 303 -2.47 -27.72 4.02
CA ALA A 303 -3.63 -27.02 4.57
C ALA A 303 -3.76 -27.25 6.09
N MET A 304 -3.58 -28.49 6.56
CA MET A 304 -3.62 -28.82 8.00
C MET A 304 -2.50 -28.11 8.77
N GLU A 305 -1.30 -28.04 8.20
CA GLU A 305 -0.18 -27.32 8.80
C GLU A 305 -0.46 -25.81 8.89
N LEU A 306 -1.05 -25.21 7.84
CA LEU A 306 -1.41 -23.80 7.84
C LEU A 306 -2.53 -23.48 8.84
N ASP A 307 -3.52 -24.37 8.96
CA ASP A 307 -4.58 -24.27 9.97
C ASP A 307 -4.01 -24.32 11.39
N HIS A 308 -3.08 -25.26 11.64
CA HIS A 308 -2.36 -25.34 12.91
C HIS A 308 -1.56 -24.06 13.22
N GLN A 309 -0.88 -23.50 12.22
CA GLN A 309 -0.14 -22.23 12.37
C GLN A 309 -1.07 -21.07 12.72
N LEU A 310 -2.27 -20.97 12.13
CA LEU A 310 -3.26 -19.95 12.48
C LEU A 310 -3.75 -20.11 13.92
N GLU A 311 -4.03 -21.34 14.36
CA GLU A 311 -4.48 -21.59 15.73
C GLU A 311 -3.37 -21.33 16.76
N GLU A 312 -2.12 -21.65 16.44
CA GLU A 312 -1.00 -21.34 17.33
C GLU A 312 -0.76 -19.82 17.40
N TRP A 313 -0.78 -19.14 16.26
CA TRP A 313 -0.72 -17.68 16.21
C TRP A 313 -1.83 -17.03 17.04
N LYS A 314 -3.08 -17.51 16.93
CA LYS A 314 -4.21 -17.00 17.71
C LYS A 314 -3.99 -17.09 19.22
N LYS A 315 -3.33 -18.15 19.72
CA LYS A 315 -3.00 -18.29 21.14
C LYS A 315 -1.98 -17.27 21.64
N THR A 316 -1.16 -16.70 20.75
CA THR A 316 -0.18 -15.65 21.10
C THR A 316 -0.84 -14.29 21.38
N ILE A 317 -2.09 -14.11 20.92
CA ILE A 317 -2.84 -12.86 21.07
C ILE A 317 -3.32 -12.74 22.52
N PRO A 318 -3.25 -11.56 23.17
CA PRO A 318 -3.86 -11.34 24.48
C PRO A 318 -5.37 -11.66 24.50
N SER A 319 -5.84 -12.26 25.59
CA SER A 319 -7.21 -12.76 25.73
C SER A 319 -8.29 -11.72 25.41
N GLU A 320 -8.02 -10.45 25.70
CA GLU A 320 -8.95 -9.34 25.49
C GLU A 320 -9.20 -9.04 24.01
N MET A 321 -8.27 -9.44 23.12
CA MET A 321 -8.27 -9.18 21.68
C MET A 321 -8.44 -10.44 20.83
N GLN A 322 -8.44 -11.63 21.46
CA GLN A 322 -8.54 -12.91 20.76
C GLN A 322 -9.89 -13.06 20.01
N PRO A 323 -9.88 -13.50 18.74
CA PRO A 323 -11.10 -13.88 18.02
C PRO A 323 -11.93 -14.90 18.82
N GLY A 324 -13.21 -14.61 19.02
CA GLY A 324 -14.16 -15.46 19.76
C GLY A 324 -14.27 -15.19 21.28
N HIS A 325 -13.28 -14.53 21.89
CA HIS A 325 -13.24 -14.25 23.33
C HIS A 325 -13.15 -12.75 23.68
N THR A 326 -13.30 -11.88 22.68
CA THR A 326 -13.07 -10.44 22.84
C THR A 326 -14.10 -9.77 23.75
N VAL A 327 -13.59 -9.01 24.73
CA VAL A 327 -14.40 -8.19 25.64
C VAL A 327 -14.49 -6.78 25.06
N TRP A 328 -15.47 -6.53 24.19
CA TRP A 328 -15.58 -5.27 23.43
C TRP A 328 -15.65 -4.00 24.27
N SER A 329 -16.14 -4.08 25.50
CA SER A 329 -16.15 -2.96 26.45
C SER A 329 -14.76 -2.60 26.97
N ALA A 330 -13.82 -3.55 26.99
CA ALA A 330 -12.45 -3.35 27.47
C ALA A 330 -11.50 -2.80 26.38
N VAL A 331 -11.90 -2.86 25.11
CA VAL A 331 -11.06 -2.49 23.95
C VAL A 331 -11.61 -1.31 23.15
N ALA A 332 -12.40 -0.44 23.79
CA ALA A 332 -13.17 0.62 23.13
C ALA A 332 -12.39 1.51 22.12
N PRO A 333 -11.15 1.99 22.38
CA PRO A 333 -10.42 2.81 21.39
C PRO A 333 -9.76 1.98 20.27
N LEU A 334 -9.78 0.65 20.35
CA LEU A 334 -9.14 -0.27 19.39
C LEU A 334 -10.13 -1.22 18.74
N LYS A 335 -11.43 -0.92 18.88
CA LYS A 335 -12.50 -1.80 18.44
C LYS A 335 -12.41 -2.06 16.94
N GLU A 336 -12.24 -1.03 16.13
CA GLU A 336 -12.14 -1.11 14.68
C GLU A 336 -10.88 -1.87 14.21
N PRO A 337 -9.66 -1.58 14.71
CA PRO A 337 -8.47 -2.39 14.43
C PRO A 337 -8.63 -3.87 14.80
N ILE A 338 -9.24 -4.17 15.95
CA ILE A 338 -9.45 -5.56 16.41
C ILE A 338 -10.48 -6.28 15.55
N ILE A 339 -11.58 -5.63 15.18
CA ILE A 339 -12.57 -6.19 14.24
C ILE A 339 -11.89 -6.49 12.90
N SER A 340 -11.07 -5.56 12.39
CA SER A 340 -10.33 -5.73 11.13
C SER A 340 -9.35 -6.90 11.20
N LEU A 341 -8.65 -7.06 12.33
CA LEU A 341 -7.80 -8.22 12.61
C LEU A 341 -8.60 -9.54 12.58
N HIS A 342 -9.78 -9.57 13.20
CA HIS A 342 -10.61 -10.77 13.21
C HIS A 342 -11.15 -11.10 11.81
N PHE A 343 -11.52 -10.10 11.01
CA PHE A 343 -11.89 -10.33 9.61
C PHE A 343 -10.75 -10.93 8.81
N ALA A 344 -9.52 -10.44 8.97
CA ALA A 344 -8.36 -11.01 8.31
C ALA A 344 -8.13 -12.48 8.75
N TYR A 345 -8.29 -12.79 10.04
CA TYR A 345 -8.15 -14.15 10.56
C TYR A 345 -9.23 -15.10 10.00
N TYR A 346 -10.51 -14.73 10.09
CA TYR A 346 -11.58 -15.57 9.55
C TYR A 346 -11.52 -15.71 8.03
N HIS A 347 -11.05 -14.68 7.33
CA HIS A 347 -10.78 -14.77 5.89
C HIS A 347 -9.65 -15.77 5.59
N ALA A 348 -8.57 -15.79 6.38
CA ALA A 348 -7.50 -16.76 6.22
C ALA A 348 -7.99 -18.21 6.43
N ILE A 349 -8.81 -18.46 7.46
CA ILE A 349 -9.44 -19.77 7.68
C ILE A 349 -10.34 -20.13 6.50
N ASP A 350 -11.22 -19.22 6.08
CA ASP A 350 -12.10 -19.47 4.94
C ASP A 350 -11.32 -19.81 3.68
N VAL A 351 -10.21 -19.14 3.39
CA VAL A 351 -9.37 -19.41 2.21
C VAL A 351 -8.73 -20.81 2.26
N ILE A 352 -8.27 -21.26 3.43
CA ILE A 352 -7.72 -22.61 3.62
C ILE A 352 -8.83 -23.66 3.43
N HIS A 353 -9.95 -23.53 4.14
CA HIS A 353 -11.02 -24.54 4.09
C HIS A 353 -11.79 -24.53 2.76
N SER A 354 -11.90 -23.37 2.12
CA SER A 354 -12.38 -23.23 0.74
C SER A 354 -11.51 -24.00 -0.24
N PHE A 355 -10.19 -23.98 -0.04
CA PHE A 355 -9.27 -24.76 -0.86
C PHE A 355 -9.51 -26.25 -0.67
N VAL A 356 -9.54 -26.72 0.58
CA VAL A 356 -9.75 -28.13 0.93
C VAL A 356 -11.10 -28.65 0.43
N ALA A 357 -12.18 -27.89 0.61
CA ALA A 357 -13.52 -28.26 0.16
C ALA A 357 -13.62 -28.42 -1.37
N ARG A 358 -12.77 -27.73 -2.14
CA ARG A 358 -12.70 -27.86 -3.61
C ARG A 358 -11.80 -28.99 -4.10
N LEU A 359 -10.98 -29.58 -3.23
CA LEU A 359 -10.20 -30.76 -3.60
C LEU A 359 -11.19 -31.89 -3.92
N LYS A 360 -11.18 -32.36 -5.16
CA LYS A 360 -11.93 -33.55 -5.55
C LYS A 360 -11.21 -34.75 -4.94
N PRO A 361 -11.84 -35.55 -4.07
CA PRO A 361 -11.19 -36.72 -3.46
C PRO A 361 -10.68 -37.77 -4.47
N GLY A 362 -11.02 -37.66 -5.75
CA GLY A 362 -10.74 -38.70 -6.74
C GLY A 362 -11.35 -40.02 -6.28
N ASP A 363 -10.60 -41.11 -6.40
CA ASP A 363 -10.99 -42.44 -5.92
C ASP A 363 -10.69 -42.65 -4.42
N ASP A 364 -10.07 -41.68 -3.74
CA ASP A 364 -9.66 -41.82 -2.33
C ASP A 364 -10.76 -41.33 -1.38
N ILE A 365 -11.73 -42.22 -1.13
CA ILE A 365 -12.87 -42.00 -0.23
C ILE A 365 -12.43 -41.61 1.19
N THR A 366 -11.19 -41.95 1.59
CA THR A 366 -10.66 -41.61 2.92
C THR A 366 -10.56 -40.11 3.17
N LEU A 367 -10.56 -39.29 2.12
CA LEU A 367 -10.44 -37.84 2.19
C LEU A 367 -11.80 -37.11 2.35
N LEU A 368 -12.92 -37.81 2.14
CA LEU A 368 -14.26 -37.23 2.22
C LEU A 368 -14.58 -36.57 3.57
N PRO A 369 -14.21 -37.14 4.74
CA PRO A 369 -14.47 -36.52 6.04
C PRO A 369 -13.82 -35.14 6.21
N GLN A 370 -12.61 -34.92 5.66
CA GLN A 370 -11.91 -33.64 5.76
C GLN A 370 -12.57 -32.56 4.91
N CYS A 371 -13.07 -32.92 3.72
CA CYS A 371 -13.85 -32.01 2.89
C CYS A 371 -15.15 -31.59 3.59
N VAL A 372 -15.87 -32.54 4.20
CA VAL A 372 -17.10 -32.25 4.96
C VAL A 372 -16.81 -31.38 6.20
N SER A 373 -15.76 -31.70 6.96
CA SER A 373 -15.34 -30.89 8.12
C SER A 373 -14.96 -29.46 7.72
N SER A 374 -14.33 -29.30 6.54
CA SER A 374 -13.98 -27.98 6.02
C SER A 374 -15.22 -27.15 5.69
N ALA A 375 -16.25 -27.75 5.08
CA ALA A 375 -17.50 -27.05 4.80
C ALA A 375 -18.24 -26.58 6.08
N LEU A 376 -18.19 -27.37 7.15
CA LEU A 376 -18.72 -26.96 8.46
C LEU A 376 -17.94 -25.78 9.04
N THR A 377 -16.62 -25.82 8.92
CA THR A 377 -15.74 -24.73 9.40
C THR A 377 -16.04 -23.43 8.65
N GLN A 378 -16.21 -23.48 7.32
CA GLN A 378 -16.62 -22.31 6.52
C GLN A 378 -17.96 -21.71 6.97
N THR A 379 -18.92 -22.56 7.34
CA THR A 379 -20.21 -22.09 7.84
C THR A 379 -20.04 -21.37 9.19
N SER A 380 -19.19 -21.92 10.07
CA SER A 380 -18.86 -21.30 11.35
C SER A 380 -18.11 -19.98 11.19
N THR A 381 -17.14 -19.88 10.28
CA THR A 381 -16.38 -18.64 10.04
C THR A 381 -17.27 -17.55 9.44
N ALA A 382 -18.17 -17.91 8.51
CA ALA A 382 -19.15 -16.98 7.96
C ALA A 382 -20.08 -16.45 9.06
N TYR A 383 -20.55 -17.31 9.96
CA TYR A 383 -21.37 -16.91 11.11
C TYR A 383 -20.66 -15.91 12.02
N GLU A 384 -19.41 -16.19 12.42
CA GLU A 384 -18.63 -15.29 13.27
C GLU A 384 -18.31 -13.96 12.56
N THR A 385 -18.01 -14.01 11.26
CA THR A 385 -17.82 -12.80 10.43
C THR A 385 -19.08 -11.92 10.43
N ILE A 386 -20.26 -12.50 10.26
CA ILE A 386 -21.53 -11.75 10.32
C ILE A 386 -21.78 -11.19 11.72
N ARG A 387 -21.46 -11.96 12.77
CA ARG A 387 -21.61 -11.55 14.16
C ARG A 387 -20.74 -10.33 14.49
N LEU A 388 -19.51 -10.25 13.97
CA LEU A 388 -18.64 -9.10 14.14
C LEU A 388 -19.24 -7.78 13.64
N LEU A 389 -20.08 -7.83 12.60
CA LEU A 389 -20.74 -6.63 12.05
C LEU A 389 -21.64 -5.94 13.08
N GLN A 390 -22.17 -6.66 14.06
CA GLN A 390 -22.99 -6.10 15.15
C GLN A 390 -22.19 -5.15 16.05
N HIS A 391 -20.87 -5.28 16.06
CA HIS A 391 -19.98 -4.46 16.86
C HIS A 391 -19.51 -3.20 16.12
N LEU A 392 -19.81 -3.05 14.83
CA LEU A 392 -19.44 -1.84 14.10
C LEU A 392 -20.37 -0.68 14.39
N PRO A 393 -19.84 0.54 14.55
CA PRO A 393 -20.68 1.71 14.76
C PRO A 393 -21.56 1.95 13.52
N PRO A 394 -22.90 1.96 13.66
CA PRO A 394 -23.84 2.16 12.52
C PRO A 394 -23.82 3.59 11.94
N GLN A 395 -22.95 4.45 12.49
CA GLN A 395 -22.95 5.90 12.31
C GLN A 395 -21.77 6.43 11.50
N LEU A 396 -20.79 5.57 11.17
CA LEU A 396 -19.58 5.93 10.46
C LEU A 396 -19.46 5.05 9.21
N PRO A 397 -19.83 5.56 8.02
CA PRO A 397 -19.72 4.77 6.78
C PRO A 397 -18.27 4.42 6.40
N GLY A 398 -17.29 4.98 7.13
CA GLY A 398 -15.87 4.65 7.05
C GLY A 398 -15.33 3.85 8.24
N ALA A 399 -16.15 3.21 9.08
CA ALA A 399 -15.64 2.56 10.30
C ALA A 399 -14.70 1.36 10.07
N LEU A 400 -14.61 0.86 8.82
CA LEU A 400 -13.85 -0.34 8.46
C LEU A 400 -12.75 -0.09 7.41
N TRP A 401 -12.25 1.15 7.30
CA TRP A 401 -11.14 1.46 6.39
C TRP A 401 -9.92 0.54 6.56
#